data_AF-U1H2A5-F1
#
_entry.id   AF-U1H2A5-F1
#
_cell.length_a   1.000
_cell.length_b   1.000
_cell.length_c   1.000
_cell.angle_alpha   90.00
_cell.angle_beta   90.00
_cell.angle_gamma   90.00
#
_symmetry.space_group_name_H-M   'P 1'
#
loop_
_entity.id
_entity.type
_entity.pdbx_description
1 polymer ?
#
loop_
_entity_poly.entity_id
_entity_poly.type
_entity_poly.pdbx_seq_one_letter_code
_entity_poly.pdbx_strand_id
1 'polypeptide(L)'
;MICKENVVVVFYALAAGAVTHQFVSGTLRRNMPDPIPVIVLGRLAIDVKYQGKKLGAALLKDAVLRAKSVAEQVGVKALLVHALNDNARQFYLNYGFQSSPIDDWLLMLKL
;
A
#
# COMPACT_ATOMS: atom_id res chain seq x y z
N MET A 1 6.32 -11.43 6.28
CA MET A 1 7.57 -11.05 6.97
C MET A 1 8.70 -11.96 6.52
N ILE A 2 9.97 -11.55 6.64
CA ILE A 2 11.15 -12.39 6.43
C ILE A 2 11.99 -12.36 7.70
N CYS A 3 12.50 -13.53 8.10
CA CYS A 3 13.42 -13.67 9.23
C CYS A 3 14.79 -14.17 8.78
N LYS A 4 15.84 -13.75 9.49
CA LYS A 4 17.20 -14.28 9.42
C LYS A 4 17.61 -14.68 10.83
N GLU A 5 17.96 -15.94 11.04
CA GLU A 5 18.39 -16.46 12.36
C GLU A 5 17.40 -16.10 13.48
N ASN A 6 16.09 -16.33 13.25
CA ASN A 6 14.98 -15.95 14.13
C ASN A 6 14.79 -14.45 14.41
N VAL A 7 15.53 -13.56 13.74
CA VAL A 7 15.32 -12.11 13.79
C VAL A 7 14.49 -11.67 12.60
N VAL A 8 13.40 -10.95 12.83
CA VAL A 8 12.58 -10.35 11.77
C VAL A 8 13.36 -9.20 11.14
N VAL A 9 13.65 -9.30 9.84
CA VAL A 9 14.44 -8.28 9.09
C VAL A 9 13.60 -7.42 8.16
N VAL A 10 12.40 -7.88 7.78
CA VAL A 10 11.41 -7.07 7.06
C VAL A 10 10.00 -7.57 7.36
N PHE A 11 9.06 -6.64 7.51
CA PHE A 11 7.65 -6.95 7.68
C PHE A 11 6.76 -5.90 7.02
N TYR A 12 5.49 -6.27 6.82
CA TYR A 12 4.41 -5.34 6.54
C TYR A 12 3.17 -5.70 7.34
N ALA A 13 2.22 -4.76 7.43
CA ALA A 13 0.93 -4.98 8.04
C ALA A 13 -0.19 -4.44 7.12
N LEU A 14 -1.24 -5.24 6.95
CA LEU A 14 -2.44 -4.88 6.19
C LEU A 14 -3.63 -4.74 7.15
N ALA A 15 -4.51 -3.81 6.87
CA ALA A 15 -5.79 -3.64 7.55
C ALA A 15 -6.91 -3.33 6.55
N ALA A 16 -8.14 -3.67 6.89
CA ALA A 16 -9.29 -3.16 6.16
C ALA A 16 -9.46 -1.65 6.44
N GLY A 17 -9.93 -0.89 5.46
CA GLY A 17 -10.20 0.53 5.61
C GLY A 17 -11.20 1.04 4.58
N ALA A 18 -11.44 2.35 4.62
CA ALA A 18 -12.26 3.05 3.65
C ALA A 18 -11.68 4.44 3.36
N VAL A 19 -11.91 4.96 2.15
CA VAL A 19 -11.46 6.30 1.74
C VAL A 19 -12.60 7.08 1.11
N THR A 20 -12.77 8.35 1.48
CA THR A 20 -13.85 9.17 0.93
C THR A 20 -13.53 9.68 -0.48
N HIS A 21 -14.57 9.99 -1.26
CA HIS A 21 -14.46 10.37 -2.67
C HIS A 21 -13.57 11.59 -2.95
N GLN A 22 -13.36 12.46 -1.97
CA GLN A 22 -12.51 13.64 -2.10
C GLN A 22 -11.01 13.29 -2.18
N PHE A 23 -10.59 12.18 -1.58
CA PHE A 23 -9.19 11.77 -1.53
C PHE A 23 -8.77 10.92 -2.72
N VAL A 24 -9.64 10.62 -3.66
CA VAL A 24 -9.33 9.69 -4.75
C VAL A 24 -9.60 10.28 -6.12
N SER A 25 -8.88 9.79 -7.12
CA SER A 25 -9.08 10.21 -8.51
C SER A 25 -10.47 9.82 -9.01
N GLY A 26 -10.95 10.55 -10.03
CA GLY A 26 -12.24 10.28 -10.67
C GLY A 26 -12.38 8.84 -11.18
N THR A 27 -11.28 8.25 -11.66
CA THR A 27 -11.24 6.88 -12.16
C THR A 27 -11.39 5.83 -11.06
N LEU A 28 -10.97 6.13 -9.83
CA LEU A 28 -11.09 5.21 -8.70
C LEU A 28 -12.48 5.26 -8.05
N ARG A 29 -13.09 6.45 -7.94
CA ARG A 29 -14.44 6.62 -7.36
C ARG A 29 -15.60 6.29 -8.30
N ARG A 30 -15.35 6.18 -9.59
CA ARG A 30 -16.41 5.89 -10.57
C ARG A 30 -17.14 4.59 -10.22
N ASN A 31 -18.47 4.70 -10.07
CA ASN A 31 -19.38 3.60 -9.71
C ASN A 31 -19.07 2.93 -8.35
N MET A 32 -18.47 3.65 -7.41
CA MET A 32 -18.20 3.15 -6.05
C MET A 32 -19.04 3.91 -5.01
N PRO A 33 -19.43 3.26 -3.90
CA PRO A 33 -20.04 3.96 -2.76
C PRO A 33 -19.07 4.95 -2.12
N ASP A 34 -19.60 5.84 -1.28
CA ASP A 34 -18.80 6.71 -0.42
C ASP A 34 -19.09 6.35 1.05
N PRO A 35 -18.09 5.89 1.83
CA PRO A 35 -16.69 5.74 1.48
C PRO A 35 -16.38 4.48 0.65
N ILE A 36 -15.29 4.52 -0.12
CA ILE A 36 -14.81 3.41 -0.97
C ILE A 36 -14.06 2.39 -0.10
N PRO A 37 -14.42 1.09 -0.11
CA PRO A 37 -13.67 0.06 0.61
C PRO A 37 -12.27 -0.15 0.03
N VAL A 38 -11.27 -0.20 0.90
CA VAL A 38 -9.86 -0.32 0.56
C VAL A 38 -9.11 -1.23 1.54
N ILE A 39 -7.91 -1.65 1.16
CA ILE A 39 -6.94 -2.24 2.08
C ILE A 39 -5.88 -1.19 2.38
N VAL A 40 -5.47 -1.06 3.64
CA VAL A 40 -4.44 -0.12 4.07
C VAL A 40 -3.15 -0.90 4.36
N LEU A 41 -2.08 -0.55 3.64
CA LEU A 41 -0.72 -0.93 3.99
C LEU A 41 -0.23 -0.02 5.11
N GLY A 42 -0.55 -0.39 6.34
CA GLY A 42 -0.28 0.45 7.51
C GLY A 42 1.20 0.54 7.86
N ARG A 43 1.98 -0.51 7.55
CA ARG A 43 3.43 -0.55 7.80
C ARG A 43 4.13 -1.35 6.72
N LEU A 44 5.31 -0.89 6.32
CA LEU A 44 6.31 -1.65 5.59
C LEU A 44 7.67 -1.16 6.07
N ALA A 45 8.44 -2.02 6.72
CA ALA A 45 9.72 -1.64 7.31
C ALA A 45 10.76 -2.73 7.15
N ILE A 46 12.00 -2.30 6.94
CA ILE A 46 13.19 -3.15 6.77
C ILE A 46 14.23 -2.72 7.81
N ASP A 47 14.86 -3.69 8.46
CA ASP A 47 16.03 -3.46 9.28
C ASP A 47 17.14 -2.73 8.48
N VAL A 48 17.79 -1.76 9.10
CA VAL A 48 18.79 -0.89 8.44
C VAL A 48 19.91 -1.70 7.78
N LYS A 49 20.36 -2.80 8.41
CA LYS A 49 21.43 -3.67 7.88
C LYS A 49 21.02 -4.44 6.62
N TYR A 50 19.73 -4.47 6.32
CA TYR A 50 19.13 -5.22 5.21
C TYR A 50 18.49 -4.31 4.14
N GLN A 51 18.57 -2.99 4.30
CA GLN A 51 18.16 -2.03 3.27
C GLN A 51 19.03 -2.14 2.01
N GLY A 52 18.52 -1.66 0.87
CA GLY A 52 19.19 -1.75 -0.44
C GLY A 52 19.20 -3.15 -1.08
N LYS A 53 18.80 -4.21 -0.36
CA LYS A 53 18.79 -5.60 -0.86
C LYS A 53 17.49 -6.02 -1.55
N LYS A 54 16.71 -5.05 -2.07
CA LYS A 54 15.39 -5.24 -2.73
C LYS A 54 14.32 -5.97 -1.90
N LEU A 55 14.53 -6.17 -0.59
CA LEU A 55 13.56 -6.83 0.29
C LEU A 55 12.25 -6.04 0.42
N GLY A 56 12.31 -4.71 0.45
CA GLY A 56 11.12 -3.87 0.47
C GLY A 56 10.23 -4.08 -0.75
N ALA A 57 10.83 -4.15 -1.93
CA ALA A 57 10.12 -4.42 -3.18
C ALA A 57 9.49 -5.81 -3.19
N ALA A 58 10.22 -6.82 -2.70
CA ALA A 58 9.71 -8.19 -2.59
C ALA A 58 8.49 -8.27 -1.67
N LEU A 59 8.54 -7.60 -0.51
CA LEU A 59 7.43 -7.59 0.45
C LEU A 59 6.27 -6.72 -0.02
N LEU A 60 6.54 -5.62 -0.73
CA LEU A 60 5.48 -4.83 -1.37
C LEU A 60 4.75 -5.67 -2.41
N LYS A 61 5.46 -6.43 -3.25
CA LYS A 61 4.86 -7.36 -4.22
C LYS A 61 3.97 -8.40 -3.52
N ASP A 62 4.48 -9.03 -2.45
CA ASP A 62 3.69 -10.00 -1.67
C ASP A 62 2.43 -9.35 -1.07
N ALA A 63 2.54 -8.14 -0.52
CA ALA A 63 1.41 -7.39 0.02
C ALA A 63 0.35 -7.05 -1.05
N VAL A 64 0.77 -6.63 -2.25
CA VAL A 64 -0.12 -6.34 -3.38
C VAL A 64 -0.85 -7.60 -3.84
N LEU A 65 -0.15 -8.74 -3.98
CA LEU A 65 -0.77 -9.99 -4.39
C LEU A 65 -1.81 -10.48 -3.38
N ARG A 66 -1.53 -10.34 -2.09
CA ARG A 66 -2.52 -10.65 -1.03
C ARG A 66 -3.71 -9.71 -1.06
N ALA A 67 -3.47 -8.41 -1.24
CA ALA A 67 -4.55 -7.43 -1.36
C ALA A 67 -5.46 -7.73 -2.56
N LYS A 68 -4.89 -8.13 -3.71
CA LYS A 68 -5.66 -8.56 -4.88
C LYS A 68 -6.50 -9.81 -4.61
N SER A 69 -5.91 -10.82 -3.99
CA SER A 69 -6.65 -12.05 -3.64
C SER A 69 -7.82 -11.76 -2.69
N VAL A 70 -7.66 -10.83 -1.74
CA VAL A 70 -8.77 -10.37 -0.90
C VAL A 70 -9.81 -9.59 -1.72
N ALA A 71 -9.37 -8.76 -2.67
CA ALA A 71 -10.26 -7.97 -3.52
C ALA A 71 -11.14 -8.81 -4.46
N GLU A 72 -10.71 -10.02 -4.81
CA GLU A 72 -11.52 -11.00 -5.57
C GLU A 72 -12.68 -11.57 -4.74
N GLN A 73 -12.55 -11.58 -3.41
CA GLN A 73 -13.53 -12.16 -2.49
C GLN A 73 -14.40 -11.08 -1.81
N VAL A 74 -13.82 -9.91 -1.58
CA VAL A 74 -14.42 -8.79 -0.85
C VAL A 74 -14.25 -7.56 -1.74
N GLY A 75 -15.32 -6.79 -1.98
CA GLY A 75 -15.33 -5.65 -2.90
C GLY A 75 -14.43 -4.47 -2.50
N VAL A 76 -13.10 -4.66 -2.60
CA VAL A 76 -12.04 -3.72 -2.27
C VAL A 76 -11.50 -3.12 -3.57
N LYS A 77 -11.37 -1.78 -3.63
CA LYS A 77 -11.00 -1.09 -4.87
C LYS A 77 -9.50 -0.82 -5.02
N ALA A 78 -8.80 -0.63 -3.91
CA ALA A 78 -7.42 -0.17 -3.91
C ALA A 78 -6.66 -0.60 -2.65
N LEU A 79 -5.33 -0.61 -2.77
CA LEU A 79 -4.38 -0.63 -1.67
C LEU A 79 -3.91 0.80 -1.41
N LEU A 80 -4.10 1.30 -0.19
CA LEU A 80 -3.71 2.63 0.25
C LEU A 80 -2.49 2.58 1.16
N VAL A 81 -1.66 3.61 1.08
CA VAL A 81 -0.55 3.84 2.00
C VAL A 81 -0.39 5.33 2.25
N HIS A 82 -0.16 5.71 3.50
CA HIS A 82 0.31 7.05 3.83
C HIS A 82 1.84 6.99 3.91
N ALA A 83 2.52 7.65 2.98
CA ALA A 83 3.97 7.73 3.00
C ALA A 83 4.45 8.53 4.22
N LEU A 84 5.52 8.06 4.87
CA LEU A 84 6.07 8.71 6.06
C LEU A 84 6.99 9.89 5.75
N ASN A 85 7.65 9.85 4.58
CA ASN A 85 8.63 10.85 4.13
C ASN A 85 8.83 10.74 2.62
N ASP A 86 9.56 11.70 2.03
CA ASP A 86 9.74 11.78 0.57
C ASP A 86 10.34 10.50 -0.02
N ASN A 87 11.31 9.88 0.67
CA ASN A 87 11.92 8.64 0.22
C ASN A 87 10.90 7.50 0.14
N ALA A 88 10.03 7.39 1.14
CA ALA A 88 8.94 6.41 1.13
C ALA A 88 7.92 6.72 0.01
N ARG A 89 7.57 8.00 -0.17
CA ARG A 89 6.66 8.44 -1.24
C ARG A 89 7.21 8.04 -2.61
N GLN A 90 8.47 8.40 -2.90
CA GLN A 90 9.13 8.05 -4.15
C GLN A 90 9.25 6.53 -4.35
N PHE A 91 9.54 5.77 -3.27
CA PHE A 91 9.54 4.32 -3.34
C PHE A 91 8.19 3.78 -3.84
N TYR A 92 7.06 4.19 -3.28
CA TYR A 92 5.75 3.70 -3.71
C TYR A 92 5.36 4.18 -5.12
N LEU A 93 5.66 5.44 -5.47
CA LEU A 93 5.41 5.97 -6.82
C LEU A 93 6.14 5.16 -7.89
N ASN A 94 7.40 4.76 -7.64
CA ASN A 94 8.18 3.91 -8.54
C ASN A 94 7.57 2.51 -8.74
N TYR A 95 6.68 2.07 -7.85
CA TYR A 95 5.94 0.80 -7.97
C TYR A 95 4.50 0.97 -8.47
N GLY A 96 4.18 2.13 -9.07
CA GLY A 96 2.90 2.37 -9.74
C GLY A 96 1.77 2.87 -8.84
N PHE A 97 2.09 3.23 -7.59
CA PHE A 97 1.13 3.98 -6.77
C PHE A 97 0.96 5.39 -7.34
N GLN A 98 -0.21 5.98 -7.11
CA GLN A 98 -0.56 7.33 -7.52
C GLN A 98 -0.95 8.16 -6.30
N SER A 99 -0.57 9.43 -6.27
CA SER A 99 -0.98 10.36 -5.22
C SER A 99 -2.48 10.64 -5.24
N SER A 100 -3.02 10.91 -4.06
CA SER A 100 -4.33 11.52 -3.91
C SER A 100 -4.35 12.89 -4.61
N PRO A 101 -5.50 13.31 -5.18
CA PRO A 101 -5.65 14.66 -5.73
C PRO A 101 -5.49 15.79 -4.71
N ILE A 102 -5.63 15.50 -3.41
CA ILE A 102 -5.65 16.52 -2.34
C ILE A 102 -4.60 16.29 -1.25
N ASP A 103 -3.91 15.14 -1.25
CA ASP A 103 -2.84 14.84 -0.30
C ASP A 103 -1.72 14.03 -0.97
N ASP A 104 -0.59 14.69 -1.21
CA ASP A 104 0.56 14.09 -1.88
C ASP A 104 1.20 12.91 -1.12
N TRP A 105 0.94 12.78 0.17
CA TRP A 105 1.47 11.71 1.01
C TRP A 105 0.56 10.47 1.02
N LEU A 106 -0.72 10.66 0.69
CA LEU A 106 -1.67 9.57 0.54
C LEU A 106 -1.55 8.99 -0.86
N LEU A 107 -1.04 7.76 -0.95
CA LEU A 107 -0.82 7.06 -2.19
C LEU A 107 -1.76 5.85 -2.31
N MET A 108 -2.17 5.56 -3.54
CA MET A 108 -3.08 4.45 -3.84
C MET A 108 -2.63 3.64 -5.04
N LEU A 109 -2.80 2.33 -4.95
CA LEU A 109 -2.65 1.39 -6.05
C LEU A 109 -4.01 0.74 -6.29
N LYS A 110 -4.55 0.93 -7.50
CA LYS A 110 -5.78 0.24 -7.92
C LYS A 110 -5.52 -1.27 -8.02
N LEU A 111 -6.40 -2.08 -7.42
CA LEU A 111 -6.28 -3.55 -7.41
C LEU A 111 -6.85 -4.17 -8.68
#